data_AF-A0AAV5TJP0-F1
#
_entry.id   AF-A0AAV5TJP0-F1
#
_cell.length_a   1.000
_cell.length_b   1.000
_cell.length_c   1.000
_cell.angle_alpha   90.00
_cell.angle_beta   90.00
_cell.angle_gamma   90.00
#
_symmetry.space_group_name_H-M   'P 1'
#
loop_
_entity.id
_entity.type
_entity.pdbx_description
1 polymer ?
#
loop_
_entity_poly.entity_id
_entity_poly.type
_entity_poly.pdbx_seq_one_letter_code
_entity_poly.pdbx_strand_id
1 'polypeptide(L)'
;INILTIIVILLKTPNTLKDYSYLLLHDCFIESLSILSHFLVNARLFISSTTVLNVSNGPCHRPLGLCRLQFTCILLFIPHIFHIAGFVCTLSSRYDLEHVIDKFYHDGYAKEYGLYGYTDISEPVPAIFMGYMICFPLSVNAYVGISRNRLLSILQKKEDHMSRRTRNTHESLAKALTIHAVFPMFVTTGET
;
A
#
# COMPACT_ATOMS: atom_id res chain seq x y z
N ILE A 1 -11.25 -5.58 9.93
CA ILE A 1 -11.01 -7.04 10.01
C ILE A 1 -9.75 -7.39 10.82
N ASN A 2 -8.67 -6.60 10.80
CA ASN A 2 -7.40 -7.03 11.40
C ASN A 2 -7.29 -6.94 12.93
N ILE A 3 -7.92 -5.98 13.62
CA ILE A 3 -7.73 -5.81 15.08
C ILE A 3 -8.29 -7.01 15.87
N LEU A 4 -9.47 -7.51 15.50
CA LEU A 4 -10.07 -8.66 16.18
C LEU A 4 -9.21 -9.93 15.98
N THR A 5 -8.67 -10.13 14.79
CA THR A 5 -7.78 -11.24 14.47
C THR A 5 -6.47 -11.16 15.27
N ILE A 6 -5.88 -9.97 15.38
CA ILE A 6 -4.69 -9.72 16.22
C ILE A 6 -4.97 -10.06 17.69
N ILE A 7 -6.11 -9.61 18.22
CA ILE A 7 -6.52 -9.89 19.60
C ILE A 7 -6.73 -11.40 19.82
N VAL A 8 -7.38 -12.09 18.88
CA VAL A 8 -7.60 -13.54 18.96
C VAL A 8 -6.29 -14.31 18.89
N ILE A 9 -5.35 -13.90 18.02
CA ILE A 9 -4.01 -14.50 17.93
C ILE A 9 -3.25 -14.29 19.25
N LEU A 10 -3.25 -13.08 19.81
CA LEU A 10 -2.51 -12.78 21.05
C LEU A 10 -3.09 -13.52 22.27
N LEU A 11 -4.41 -13.61 22.38
CA LEU A 11 -5.07 -14.18 23.57
C LEU A 11 -5.20 -15.70 23.55
N LYS A 12 -5.22 -16.34 22.37
CA LYS A 12 -5.64 -17.75 22.24
C LYS A 12 -4.57 -18.69 21.69
N THR A 13 -3.36 -18.20 21.41
CA THR A 13 -2.29 -19.04 20.85
C THR A 13 -1.59 -19.86 21.96
N PRO A 14 -1.50 -21.20 21.83
CA PRO A 14 -0.71 -22.03 22.74
C PRO A 14 0.80 -21.79 22.59
N ASN A 15 1.57 -21.99 23.66
CA ASN A 15 3.02 -21.70 23.68
C ASN A 15 3.82 -22.41 22.57
N THR A 16 3.36 -23.57 22.10
CA THR A 16 3.97 -24.34 20.99
C THR A 16 3.83 -23.68 19.61
N LEU A 17 2.97 -22.67 19.48
CA LEU A 17 2.71 -21.93 18.24
C LEU A 17 3.13 -20.45 18.31
N LYS A 18 3.89 -20.03 19.34
CA LYS A 18 4.28 -18.62 19.52
C LYS A 18 5.05 -18.05 18.32
N ASP A 19 6.05 -18.77 17.82
CA ASP A 19 6.84 -18.32 16.65
C ASP A 19 5.96 -18.12 15.41
N TYR A 20 4.93 -18.94 15.28
CA TYR A 20 3.97 -18.87 14.19
C TYR A 20 3.00 -17.69 14.36
N SER A 21 2.55 -17.42 15.58
CA SER A 21 1.71 -16.26 15.88
C SER A 21 2.45 -14.95 15.73
N TYR A 22 3.76 -14.88 15.95
CA TYR A 22 4.55 -13.69 15.62
C TYR A 22 4.57 -13.41 14.12
N LEU A 23 4.69 -14.45 13.29
CA LEU A 23 4.62 -14.31 11.83
C LEU A 23 3.24 -13.85 11.34
N LEU A 24 2.15 -14.45 11.84
CA LEU A 24 0.79 -14.02 11.52
C LEU A 24 0.50 -12.60 12.01
N LEU A 25 0.99 -12.25 13.21
CA LEU A 25 0.85 -10.93 13.77
C LEU A 25 1.59 -9.90 12.92
N HIS A 26 2.79 -10.23 12.46
CA HIS A 26 3.56 -9.40 11.53
C HIS A 26 2.82 -9.21 10.20
N ASP A 27 2.28 -10.27 9.60
CA ASP A 27 1.52 -10.17 8.34
C ASP A 27 0.25 -9.31 8.50
N CYS A 28 -0.55 -9.55 9.55
CA CYS A 28 -1.72 -8.72 9.88
C CYS A 28 -1.34 -7.27 10.19
N PHE A 29 -0.17 -7.03 10.78
CA PHE A 29 0.31 -5.69 11.09
C PHE A 29 0.72 -4.95 9.81
N ILE A 30 1.45 -5.61 8.91
CA ILE A 30 1.82 -5.06 7.60
C ILE A 30 0.58 -4.77 6.75
N GLU A 31 -0.40 -5.67 6.72
CA GLU A 31 -1.67 -5.40 6.03
C GLU A 31 -2.45 -4.26 6.65
N SER A 32 -2.50 -4.17 7.99
CA SER A 32 -3.16 -3.06 8.67
C SER A 32 -2.48 -1.73 8.34
N LEU A 33 -1.14 -1.72 8.30
CA LEU A 33 -0.35 -0.57 7.88
C LEU A 33 -0.58 -0.22 6.42
N SER A 34 -0.71 -1.21 5.54
CA SER A 34 -1.01 -1.00 4.12
C SER A 34 -2.39 -0.37 3.93
N ILE A 35 -3.42 -0.90 4.61
CA ILE A 35 -4.78 -0.34 4.57
C ILE A 35 -4.80 1.06 5.19
N LEU A 36 -4.12 1.26 6.32
CA LEU A 36 -4.03 2.56 6.98
C LEU A 36 -3.28 3.57 6.12
N SER A 37 -2.20 3.14 5.46
CA SER A 37 -1.47 3.92 4.46
C SER A 37 -2.40 4.32 3.32
N HIS A 38 -3.12 3.36 2.71
CA HIS A 38 -4.11 3.64 1.67
C HIS A 38 -5.22 4.57 2.14
N PHE A 39 -5.67 4.47 3.39
CA PHE A 39 -6.73 5.32 3.95
C PHE A 39 -6.23 6.73 4.32
N LEU A 40 -4.96 6.85 4.75
CA LEU A 40 -4.32 8.13 5.06
C LEU A 40 -3.89 8.86 3.79
N VAL A 41 -3.43 8.11 2.80
CA VAL A 41 -3.03 8.63 1.49
C VAL A 41 -4.27 8.96 0.69
N ASN A 42 -5.30 8.08 0.69
CA ASN A 42 -6.57 8.17 -0.06
C ASN A 42 -6.47 9.08 -1.29
N ALA A 43 -5.44 8.79 -2.08
CA ALA A 43 -4.96 9.64 -3.12
C ALA A 43 -5.47 8.99 -4.41
N ARG A 44 -6.52 9.57 -4.99
CA ARG A 44 -7.09 9.07 -6.25
C ARG A 44 -6.09 9.37 -7.36
N LEU A 45 -5.45 8.31 -7.88
CA LEU A 45 -4.43 8.39 -8.91
C LEU A 45 -5.08 8.17 -10.29
N PHE A 46 -5.18 9.22 -11.10
CA PHE A 46 -5.71 9.16 -12.48
C PHE A 46 -4.55 9.04 -13.46
N ILE A 47 -4.52 7.98 -14.27
CA ILE A 47 -3.49 7.76 -15.30
C ILE A 47 -4.15 7.94 -16.67
N SER A 48 -3.70 8.94 -17.43
CA SER A 48 -3.97 9.10 -18.86
C SER A 48 -2.66 8.86 -19.62
N SER A 49 -2.72 8.62 -20.94
CA SER A 49 -1.65 8.05 -21.78
C SER A 49 -0.24 8.64 -21.61
N THR A 50 -0.13 9.89 -21.11
CA THR A 50 1.13 10.58 -20.80
C THR A 50 1.14 11.34 -19.47
N THR A 51 0.12 11.22 -18.61
CA THR A 51 -0.01 12.04 -17.39
C THR A 51 -0.57 11.26 -16.20
N VAL A 52 -0.10 11.61 -14.99
CA VAL A 52 -0.51 11.00 -13.72
C VAL A 52 -0.94 12.11 -12.75
N LEU A 53 -2.20 12.09 -12.28
CA LEU A 53 -2.81 13.08 -11.38
C LEU A 53 -3.18 12.46 -10.02
N ASN A 54 -3.10 13.22 -8.93
CA ASN A 54 -3.40 12.71 -7.58
C ASN A 54 -4.23 13.69 -6.70
N VAL A 55 -5.29 13.21 -6.03
CA VAL A 55 -6.21 14.00 -5.17
C VAL A 55 -6.40 13.35 -3.80
N SER A 56 -6.11 14.04 -2.69
CA SER A 56 -6.25 13.52 -1.31
C SER A 56 -7.14 14.38 -0.39
N ASN A 57 -8.07 13.76 0.34
CA ASN A 57 -8.91 14.38 1.39
C ASN A 57 -8.89 13.51 2.66
N GLY A 58 -8.23 13.93 3.75
CA GLY A 58 -8.00 13.10 4.94
C GLY A 58 -8.35 13.75 6.31
N PRO A 59 -8.99 13.04 7.27
CA PRO A 59 -9.40 13.58 8.58
C PRO A 59 -8.51 13.06 9.74
N CYS A 60 -7.69 13.89 10.40
CA CYS A 60 -6.90 13.46 11.57
C CYS A 60 -6.78 14.56 12.66
N HIS A 61 -7.38 14.36 13.86
CA HIS A 61 -7.35 15.34 14.97
C HIS A 61 -7.38 14.74 16.42
N ARG A 62 -6.72 13.61 16.76
CA ARG A 62 -6.58 13.13 18.18
C ARG A 62 -5.25 12.36 18.48
N PRO A 63 -4.69 12.36 19.72
CA PRO A 63 -3.22 12.24 19.87
C PRO A 63 -2.58 11.03 20.60
N LEU A 64 -3.23 10.21 21.45
CA LEU A 64 -2.43 9.45 22.46
C LEU A 64 -2.10 7.96 22.19
N GLY A 65 -2.86 7.26 21.35
CA GLY A 65 -2.50 5.89 20.90
C GLY A 65 -1.63 5.85 19.63
N LEU A 66 -1.50 6.99 18.95
CA LEU A 66 -0.90 7.08 17.64
C LEU A 66 0.63 7.13 17.67
N CYS A 67 1.29 7.53 18.75
CA CYS A 67 2.70 7.94 18.68
C CYS A 67 3.67 6.81 18.32
N ARG A 68 3.50 5.59 18.87
CA ARG A 68 4.38 4.43 18.52
C ARG A 68 4.09 3.88 17.13
N LEU A 69 2.81 3.86 16.73
CA LEU A 69 2.40 3.43 15.40
C LEU A 69 2.82 4.47 14.35
N GLN A 70 2.64 5.75 14.64
CA GLN A 70 3.12 6.87 13.84
C GLN A 70 4.63 6.82 13.73
N PHE A 71 5.39 6.49 14.78
CA PHE A 71 6.84 6.41 14.65
C PHE A 71 7.26 5.28 13.70
N THR A 72 6.62 4.11 13.78
CA THR A 72 6.87 3.00 12.83
C THR A 72 6.41 3.36 11.41
N CYS A 73 5.23 3.97 11.25
CA CYS A 73 4.77 4.49 9.96
C CYS A 73 5.76 5.50 9.42
N ILE A 74 6.11 6.53 10.20
CA ILE A 74 7.05 7.59 9.84
C ILE A 74 8.38 6.96 9.43
N LEU A 75 8.96 6.03 10.20
CA LEU A 75 10.17 5.30 9.83
C LEU A 75 10.03 4.56 8.49
N LEU A 76 8.92 3.87 8.28
CA LEU A 76 8.61 3.18 7.02
C LEU A 76 8.42 4.17 5.85
N PHE A 77 7.95 5.37 6.17
CA PHE A 77 7.73 6.48 5.24
C PHE A 77 8.92 7.40 5.09
N ILE A 78 9.99 7.32 5.90
CA ILE A 78 11.19 8.16 5.75
C ILE A 78 11.75 8.06 4.31
N PRO A 79 11.91 6.86 3.71
CA PRO A 79 12.31 6.74 2.31
C PRO A 79 11.34 7.44 1.35
N HIS A 80 10.04 7.36 1.66
CA HIS A 80 9.00 8.04 0.89
C HIS A 80 9.00 9.56 1.09
N ILE A 81 9.40 10.09 2.25
CA ILE A 81 9.50 11.54 2.48
C ILE A 81 10.58 12.12 1.56
N PHE A 82 11.73 11.46 1.43
CA PHE A 82 12.76 11.88 0.48
C PHE A 82 12.26 11.79 -0.97
N HIS A 83 11.50 10.75 -1.31
CA HIS A 83 10.90 10.60 -2.63
C HIS A 83 9.85 11.69 -2.91
N ILE A 84 8.95 11.98 -1.97
CA ILE A 84 7.94 13.04 -2.07
C ILE A 84 8.61 14.41 -2.16
N ALA A 85 9.63 14.69 -1.34
CA ALA A 85 10.36 15.94 -1.42
C ALA A 85 11.06 16.10 -2.79
N GLY A 86 11.72 15.04 -3.27
CA GLY A 86 12.31 15.02 -4.60
C GLY A 86 11.27 15.20 -5.71
N PHE A 87 10.10 14.57 -5.60
CA PHE A 87 8.97 14.76 -6.50
C PHE A 87 8.52 16.23 -6.51
N VAL A 88 8.29 16.82 -5.34
CA VAL A 88 7.86 18.23 -5.22
C VAL A 88 8.90 19.20 -5.79
N CYS A 89 10.19 18.94 -5.55
CA CYS A 89 11.27 19.76 -6.10
C CYS A 89 11.43 19.62 -7.62
N THR A 90 10.87 18.57 -8.23
CA THR A 90 11.00 18.29 -9.67
C THR A 90 9.70 18.52 -10.43
N LEU A 91 8.65 19.01 -9.76
CA LEU A 91 7.38 19.34 -10.40
C LEU A 91 7.58 20.41 -11.48
N SER A 92 7.03 20.13 -12.66
CA SER A 92 6.94 21.13 -13.73
C SER A 92 6.06 22.29 -13.29
N SER A 93 6.34 23.48 -13.84
CA SER A 93 5.49 24.66 -13.64
C SER A 93 4.06 24.37 -14.09
N ARG A 94 3.09 24.85 -13.32
CA ARG A 94 1.66 24.76 -13.66
C ARG A 94 1.37 25.29 -15.06
N TYR A 95 2.04 26.35 -15.50
CA TYR A 95 1.83 26.94 -16.82
C TYR A 95 2.15 25.97 -17.96
N ASP A 96 3.22 25.20 -17.81
CA ASP A 96 3.66 24.23 -18.83
C ASP A 96 2.70 23.03 -18.88
N LEU A 97 2.22 22.59 -17.71
CA LEU A 97 1.20 21.54 -17.59
C LEU A 97 -0.15 21.97 -18.19
N GLU A 98 -0.58 23.22 -17.95
CA GLU A 98 -1.81 23.77 -18.54
C GLU A 98 -1.74 23.77 -20.07
N HIS A 99 -0.61 24.19 -20.66
CA HIS A 99 -0.46 24.21 -22.12
C HIS A 99 -0.52 22.80 -22.74
N VAL A 100 0.09 21.81 -22.09
CA VAL A 100 0.03 20.42 -22.55
C VAL A 100 -1.40 19.89 -22.45
N ILE A 101 -2.11 20.15 -21.36
CA ILE A 101 -3.47 19.63 -21.15
C ILE A 101 -4.49 20.31 -22.07
N ASP A 102 -4.44 21.63 -22.21
CA ASP A 102 -5.36 22.36 -23.09
C ASP A 102 -5.18 21.94 -24.55
N LYS A 103 -3.99 21.47 -24.96
CA LYS A 103 -3.76 20.87 -26.29
C LYS A 103 -4.50 19.55 -26.51
N PHE A 104 -4.69 18.75 -25.46
CA PHE A 104 -5.44 17.48 -25.54
C PHE A 104 -6.94 17.65 -25.31
N TYR A 105 -7.32 18.71 -24.60
CA TYR A 105 -8.71 19.01 -24.24
C TYR A 105 -9.16 20.33 -24.88
N HIS A 106 -10.04 21.08 -24.21
CA HIS A 106 -10.48 22.40 -24.65
C HIS A 106 -9.78 23.48 -23.82
N ASP A 107 -9.50 24.63 -24.45
CA ASP A 107 -8.86 25.77 -23.79
C ASP A 107 -9.57 26.14 -22.48
N GLY A 108 -8.79 26.23 -21.40
CA GLY A 108 -9.30 26.57 -20.07
C GLY A 108 -9.83 25.40 -19.25
N TYR A 109 -9.86 24.18 -19.78
CA TYR A 109 -10.21 22.97 -19.01
C TYR A 109 -9.29 22.82 -17.80
N ALA A 110 -8.00 23.08 -17.98
CA ALA A 110 -6.98 22.93 -16.94
C ALA A 110 -7.13 23.92 -15.76
N LYS A 111 -7.81 25.06 -15.94
CA LYS A 111 -7.88 26.12 -14.92
C LYS A 111 -8.68 25.73 -13.68
N GLU A 112 -9.65 24.83 -13.84
CA GLU A 112 -10.54 24.39 -12.76
C GLU A 112 -9.88 23.34 -11.84
N TYR A 113 -8.72 22.78 -12.22
CA TYR A 113 -8.10 21.66 -11.51
C TYR A 113 -6.70 21.99 -10.99
N GLY A 114 -6.33 21.36 -9.87
CA GLY A 114 -4.96 21.39 -9.36
C GLY A 114 -4.09 20.42 -10.16
N LEU A 115 -3.26 20.95 -11.06
CA LEU A 115 -2.36 20.16 -11.90
C LEU A 115 -0.98 20.03 -11.27
N TYR A 116 -0.53 18.78 -11.14
CA TYR A 116 0.81 18.42 -10.65
C TYR A 116 1.32 17.25 -11.48
N GLY A 117 2.56 17.30 -11.94
CA GLY A 117 3.17 16.23 -12.72
C GLY A 117 4.43 16.65 -13.44
N TYR A 118 4.79 15.85 -14.44
CA TYR A 118 5.95 16.06 -15.30
C TYR A 118 5.48 16.30 -16.73
N THR A 119 6.07 17.29 -17.39
CA THR A 119 5.83 17.59 -18.81
C THR A 119 6.47 16.55 -19.72
N ASP A 120 7.60 15.96 -19.31
CA ASP A 120 8.29 14.90 -20.03
C ASP A 120 8.75 13.80 -19.05
N ILE A 121 8.23 12.59 -19.24
CA ILE A 121 8.57 11.42 -18.42
C ILE A 121 9.89 10.79 -18.87
N SER A 122 10.37 11.10 -20.08
CA SER A 122 11.63 10.57 -20.62
C SER A 122 12.86 11.24 -20.00
N GLU A 123 12.69 12.38 -19.33
CA GLU A 123 13.75 13.00 -18.56
C GLU A 123 14.23 12.05 -17.45
N PRO A 124 15.55 11.98 -17.20
CA PRO A 124 16.13 10.97 -16.32
C PRO A 124 15.60 11.08 -14.88
N VAL A 125 15.30 12.30 -14.43
CA VAL A 125 14.84 12.54 -13.07
C VAL A 125 13.39 12.04 -12.88
N PRO A 126 12.37 12.52 -13.63
CA PRO A 126 11.03 11.93 -13.65
C PRO A 126 11.00 10.42 -13.89
N ALA A 127 11.83 9.91 -14.81
CA ALA A 127 11.91 8.48 -15.11
C ALA A 127 12.34 7.65 -13.88
N ILE A 128 13.32 8.13 -13.09
CA ILE A 128 13.73 7.48 -11.85
C ILE A 128 12.60 7.51 -10.82
N PHE A 129 11.91 8.64 -10.64
CA PHE A 129 10.79 8.73 -9.69
C PHE A 129 9.63 7.79 -10.07
N MET A 130 9.28 7.73 -11.36
CA MET A 130 8.27 6.81 -11.90
C MET A 130 8.69 5.35 -11.76
N GLY A 131 9.96 5.03 -12.08
CA GLY A 131 10.52 3.70 -11.89
C GLY A 131 10.46 3.26 -10.43
N TYR A 132 10.80 4.16 -9.49
CA TYR A 132 10.65 3.88 -8.06
C TYR A 132 9.19 3.61 -7.67
N MET A 133 8.25 4.44 -8.15
CA MET A 133 6.81 4.28 -7.86
C MET A 133 6.23 2.95 -8.36
N ILE A 134 6.82 2.36 -9.42
CA ILE A 134 6.40 1.05 -9.95
C ILE A 134 7.15 -0.08 -9.22
N CYS A 135 8.48 0.02 -9.10
CA CYS A 135 9.31 -1.03 -8.52
C CYS A 135 9.06 -1.21 -7.02
N PHE A 136 8.83 -0.14 -6.27
CA PHE A 136 8.67 -0.22 -4.83
C PHE A 136 7.41 -1.04 -4.44
N PRO A 137 6.19 -0.74 -4.91
CA PRO A 137 5.01 -1.57 -4.63
C PRO A 137 5.17 -3.01 -5.09
N LEU A 138 5.80 -3.25 -6.25
CA LEU A 138 6.06 -4.61 -6.74
C LEU A 138 6.99 -5.38 -5.80
N SER A 139 8.07 -4.75 -5.32
CA SER A 139 9.01 -5.37 -4.39
C SER A 139 8.37 -5.70 -3.05
N VAL A 140 7.54 -4.79 -2.51
CA VAL A 140 6.80 -5.00 -1.27
C VAL A 140 5.76 -6.11 -1.44
N ASN A 141 4.99 -6.09 -2.53
CA ASN A 141 3.99 -7.13 -2.82
C ASN A 141 4.64 -8.50 -3.02
N ALA A 142 5.77 -8.56 -3.72
CA ALA A 142 6.55 -9.79 -3.88
C ALA A 142 7.07 -10.31 -2.54
N TYR A 143 7.60 -9.43 -1.68
CA TYR A 143 8.06 -9.80 -0.34
C TYR A 143 6.92 -10.34 0.54
N VAL A 144 5.75 -9.68 0.52
CA VAL A 144 4.54 -10.15 1.22
C VAL A 144 4.11 -11.53 0.70
N GLY A 145 4.07 -11.71 -0.63
CA GLY A 145 3.74 -13.00 -1.25
C GLY A 145 4.70 -14.13 -0.86
N ILE A 146 6.01 -13.88 -0.88
CA ILE A 146 7.04 -14.86 -0.47
C ILE A 146 6.89 -15.19 1.02
N SER A 147 6.74 -14.19 1.86
CA SER A 147 6.58 -14.36 3.31
C SER A 147 5.34 -15.21 3.62
N ARG A 148 4.25 -15.01 2.88
CA ARG A 148 3.04 -15.83 2.97
C ARG A 148 3.22 -17.27 2.53
N ASN A 149 3.88 -17.49 1.40
CA ASN A 149 4.12 -18.85 0.92
C ASN A 149 4.99 -19.63 1.92
N ARG A 150 5.97 -18.97 2.54
CA ARG A 150 6.74 -19.54 3.65
C ARG A 150 5.86 -19.84 4.85
N LEU A 151 4.97 -18.92 5.23
CA LEU A 151 4.03 -19.12 6.34
C LEU A 151 3.11 -20.31 6.13
N LEU A 152 2.53 -20.43 4.93
CA LEU A 152 1.69 -21.55 4.52
C LEU A 152 2.46 -22.88 4.52
N SER A 153 3.70 -22.88 4.06
CA SER A 153 4.56 -24.07 4.10
C SER A 153 4.85 -24.52 5.54
N ILE A 154 5.11 -23.58 6.45
CA ILE A 154 5.32 -23.88 7.88
C ILE A 154 4.03 -24.42 8.51
N LEU A 155 2.88 -23.84 8.15
CA LEU A 155 1.55 -24.31 8.57
C LEU A 155 1.31 -25.77 8.17
N GLN A 156 1.55 -26.11 6.91
CA GLN A 156 1.38 -27.47 6.38
C GLN A 156 2.26 -28.48 7.12
N LYS A 157 3.51 -28.11 7.44
CA LYS A 157 4.42 -28.99 8.20
C LYS A 157 4.00 -29.21 9.64
N LYS A 158 3.23 -28.29 10.24
CA LYS A 158 2.72 -28.41 11.62
C LYS A 158 1.27 -28.90 11.68
N GLU A 159 0.71 -29.31 10.55
CA GLU A 159 -0.71 -29.71 10.43
C GLU A 159 -1.05 -30.91 11.31
N ASP A 160 -0.14 -31.90 11.40
CA ASP A 160 -0.36 -33.13 12.18
C ASP A 160 -0.54 -32.89 13.69
N HIS A 161 -0.12 -31.73 14.20
CA HIS A 161 -0.28 -31.36 15.61
C HIS A 161 -1.49 -30.43 15.86
N MET A 162 -2.24 -30.05 14.84
CA MET A 162 -3.38 -29.13 14.98
C MET A 162 -4.73 -29.86 15.00
N SER A 163 -5.64 -29.37 15.85
CA SER A 163 -7.03 -29.85 15.83
C SER A 163 -7.70 -29.53 14.49
N ARG A 164 -8.59 -30.41 14.01
CA ARG A 164 -9.37 -30.20 12.77
C ARG A 164 -10.06 -28.82 12.73
N ARG A 165 -10.55 -28.33 13.87
CA ARG A 165 -11.22 -27.03 13.99
C ARG A 165 -10.25 -25.86 13.80
N THR A 166 -9.06 -25.94 14.39
CA THR A 166 -7.99 -24.94 14.25
C THR A 166 -7.49 -24.88 12.80
N ARG A 167 -7.32 -26.04 12.18
CA ARG A 167 -6.89 -26.16 10.77
C ARG A 167 -7.83 -25.43 9.82
N ASN A 168 -9.12 -25.73 9.87
CA ASN A 168 -10.12 -25.13 8.97
C ASN A 168 -10.21 -23.59 9.14
N THR A 169 -9.92 -23.11 10.36
CA THR A 169 -9.89 -21.66 10.65
C THR A 169 -8.67 -21.00 10.01
N HIS A 170 -7.48 -21.60 10.16
CA HIS A 170 -6.26 -21.10 9.53
C HIS A 170 -6.31 -21.14 8.00
N GLU A 171 -6.88 -22.20 7.42
CA GLU A 171 -7.03 -22.32 5.98
C GLU A 171 -7.98 -21.24 5.42
N SER A 172 -9.13 -21.04 6.07
CA SER A 172 -10.08 -19.98 5.69
C SER A 172 -9.47 -18.59 5.82
N LEU A 173 -8.72 -18.34 6.90
CA LEU A 173 -8.04 -17.07 7.13
C LEU A 173 -6.99 -16.81 6.04
N ALA A 174 -6.15 -17.79 5.72
CA ALA A 174 -5.13 -17.64 4.69
C ALA A 174 -5.74 -17.42 3.29
N LYS A 175 -6.84 -18.10 2.96
CA LYS A 175 -7.58 -17.87 1.70
C LYS A 175 -8.14 -16.44 1.63
N ALA A 176 -8.80 -15.97 2.69
CA ALA A 176 -9.36 -14.61 2.74
C ALA A 176 -8.26 -13.54 2.61
N LEU A 177 -7.15 -13.72 3.34
CA LEU A 177 -5.97 -12.87 3.27
C LEU A 177 -5.37 -12.83 1.87
N THR A 178 -5.27 -13.98 1.19
CA THR A 178 -4.75 -14.06 -0.19
C THR A 178 -5.63 -13.29 -1.16
N ILE A 179 -6.95 -13.43 -1.05
CA ILE A 179 -7.91 -12.67 -1.87
C ILE A 179 -7.73 -11.16 -1.61
N HIS A 180 -7.62 -10.74 -0.34
CA HIS A 180 -7.43 -9.34 0.02
C HIS A 180 -6.13 -8.73 -0.52
N ALA A 181 -5.05 -9.50 -0.64
CA ALA A 181 -3.78 -9.02 -1.19
C ALA A 181 -3.79 -8.91 -2.72
N VAL A 182 -4.59 -9.73 -3.41
CA VAL A 182 -4.71 -9.69 -4.87
C VAL A 182 -5.76 -8.67 -5.32
N PHE A 183 -6.74 -8.37 -4.47
CA PHE A 183 -7.83 -7.43 -4.77
C PHE A 183 -7.37 -6.04 -5.27
N PRO A 184 -6.37 -5.37 -4.67
CA PRO A 184 -5.89 -4.07 -5.14
C PRO A 184 -5.36 -4.12 -6.58
N MET A 185 -4.71 -5.21 -6.99
CA MET A 185 -4.21 -5.37 -8.36
C MET A 185 -5.36 -5.38 -9.38
N PHE A 186 -6.48 -6.04 -9.04
CA PHE A 186 -7.66 -6.09 -9.91
C PHE A 186 -8.41 -4.75 -9.96
N VAL A 187 -8.52 -4.05 -8.83
CA VAL A 187 -9.18 -2.73 -8.78
C VAL A 187 -8.42 -1.70 -9.61
N THR A 188 -7.10 -1.72 -9.59
CA THR A 188 -6.28 -0.78 -10.40
C THR A 188 -6.35 -1.04 -11.90
N THR A 189 -6.79 -2.21 -12.34
CA THR A 189 -6.92 -2.58 -13.77
C THR A 189 -8.35 -2.56 -14.29
N GLY A 190 -9.35 -2.37 -13.42
CA GLY A 190 -10.77 -2.57 -13.73
C GLY A 190 -11.55 -1.30 -14.11
N GLU A 191 -10.95 -0.12 -13.99
CA GLU A 191 -11.54 1.14 -14.46
C GLU A 191 -10.83 1.59 -15.75
N THR A 192 -11.22 0.99 -16.87
CA THR A 192 -10.97 1.51 -18.23
C THR A 192 -12.29 1.58 -18.97
#